data_AF-A0A9E2DQB7-F1
#
_entry.id   AF-A0A9E2DQB7-F1
#
_cell.length_a   1.000
_cell.length_b   1.000
_cell.length_c   1.000
_cell.angle_alpha   90.00
_cell.angle_beta   90.00
_cell.angle_gamma   90.00
#
_symmetry.space_group_name_H-M   'P 1'
#
loop_
_entity.id
_entity.type
_entity.pdbx_description
1 polymer ?
#
loop_
_entity_poly.entity_id
_entity_poly.type
_entity_poly.pdbx_seq_one_letter_code
_entity_poly.pdbx_strand_id
1 'polypeptide(L)'
;SQNESAFLRDLYGKINPHYCFNLHDQRSIYSVADTNKPSILSFLSPAADTNKSETNSRITSMKVISSINKELNSLIKGHISRYKDDYNPNCVGDTFQSLNTPTLLFESGHFDNDYNRENTRKYMCFALITAITSITTNEYKKIDYSDYYKIPENTTYLSDIFLRNVLIKNGIKEYRTNISIMYNEVLDKSANKIILEPFIDKKGLLRNMFGHFEIDFNNNNKMFKNDDNLLNNLLKHID
;
A
#
# COMPACT_ATOMS: atom_id res chain seq x y z
N SER A 1 16.99 0.66 -22.31
CA SER A 1 16.22 -0.09 -21.30
C SER A 1 17.19 -0.93 -20.49
N GLN A 2 16.83 -1.30 -19.26
CA GLN A 2 17.58 -2.29 -18.49
C GLN A 2 17.47 -3.68 -19.17
N ASN A 3 18.45 -4.56 -18.95
CA ASN A 3 18.51 -5.88 -19.60
C ASN A 3 17.26 -6.73 -19.26
N GLU A 4 16.79 -6.63 -18.02
CA GLU A 4 15.61 -7.29 -17.49
C GLU A 4 14.34 -6.86 -18.23
N SER A 5 14.20 -5.56 -18.52
CA SER A 5 13.04 -5.04 -19.28
C SER A 5 13.04 -5.52 -20.73
N ALA A 6 14.22 -5.61 -21.36
CA ALA A 6 14.34 -6.12 -22.72
C ALA A 6 13.98 -7.61 -22.80
N PHE A 7 14.47 -8.41 -21.87
CA PHE A 7 14.14 -9.83 -21.76
C PHE A 7 12.65 -10.05 -21.48
N LEU A 8 12.06 -9.32 -20.53
CA LEU A 8 10.64 -9.40 -20.22
C LEU A 8 9.77 -9.05 -21.43
N ARG A 9 10.15 -8.03 -22.22
CA ARG A 9 9.42 -7.63 -23.42
C ARG A 9 9.50 -8.70 -24.53
N ASP A 10 10.67 -9.30 -24.73
CA ASP A 10 10.83 -10.41 -25.67
C ASP A 10 9.98 -11.62 -25.27
N LEU A 11 10.01 -12.00 -23.99
CA LEU A 11 9.21 -13.10 -23.45
C LEU A 11 7.71 -12.83 -23.57
N TYR A 12 7.26 -11.60 -23.28
CA TYR A 12 5.87 -11.17 -23.50
C TYR A 12 5.44 -11.40 -24.95
N GLY A 13 6.27 -11.02 -25.93
CA GLY A 13 5.97 -11.21 -27.36
C GLY A 13 5.91 -12.68 -27.77
N LYS A 14 6.77 -13.53 -27.19
CA LYS A 14 6.81 -14.98 -27.47
C LYS A 14 5.64 -15.75 -26.83
N ILE A 15 5.31 -15.43 -25.57
CA ILE A 15 4.22 -16.08 -24.85
C ILE A 15 2.86 -15.62 -25.39
N ASN A 16 2.76 -14.33 -25.77
CA ASN A 16 1.51 -13.68 -26.14
C ASN A 16 0.40 -13.92 -25.08
N PRO A 17 0.60 -13.42 -23.85
CA PRO A 17 -0.25 -13.77 -22.72
C PRO A 17 -1.67 -13.22 -22.87
N HIS A 18 -2.66 -14.00 -22.41
CA HIS A 18 -4.05 -13.53 -22.32
C HIS A 18 -4.30 -12.57 -21.14
N TYR A 19 -3.46 -12.67 -20.09
CA TYR A 19 -3.53 -11.86 -18.89
C TYR A 19 -2.13 -11.65 -18.32
N CYS A 20 -1.89 -10.49 -17.71
CA CYS A 20 -0.65 -10.17 -17.00
C CYS A 20 -0.96 -9.83 -15.54
N PHE A 21 -0.35 -10.55 -14.59
CA PHE A 21 -0.43 -10.21 -13.16
C PHE A 21 0.88 -9.53 -12.75
N ASN A 22 0.78 -8.28 -12.31
CA ASN A 22 1.89 -7.44 -11.91
C ASN A 22 1.88 -7.31 -10.38
N LEU A 23 2.69 -8.13 -9.70
CA LEU A 23 2.65 -8.29 -8.25
C LEU A 23 3.74 -7.44 -7.57
N HIS A 24 3.35 -6.66 -6.57
CA HIS A 24 4.20 -5.72 -5.83
C HIS A 24 3.89 -5.75 -4.34
N ASP A 25 4.76 -5.10 -3.57
CA ASP A 25 4.57 -4.82 -2.15
C ASP A 25 4.44 -3.30 -1.93
N GLN A 26 3.58 -2.92 -0.97
CA GLN A 26 3.43 -1.55 -0.53
C GLN A 26 3.83 -1.38 0.94
N ARG A 27 4.32 -0.19 1.29
CA ARG A 27 4.80 0.15 2.64
C ARG A 27 3.65 0.24 3.65
N SER A 28 3.98 0.20 4.95
CA SER A 28 3.00 0.36 6.05
C SER A 28 2.31 1.72 6.09
N ILE A 29 2.78 2.72 5.34
CA ILE A 29 2.16 4.05 5.26
C ILE A 29 0.77 4.06 4.62
N TYR A 30 0.42 3.04 3.85
CA TYR A 30 -0.78 3.06 3.01
C TYR A 30 -2.04 2.70 3.79
N SER A 31 -3.02 3.59 3.71
CA SER A 31 -4.35 3.48 4.32
C SER A 31 -5.47 3.43 3.28
N VAL A 32 -6.63 2.94 3.68
CA VAL A 32 -7.84 2.97 2.84
C VAL A 32 -8.55 4.31 2.99
N ALA A 33 -8.61 5.10 1.92
CA ALA A 33 -9.19 6.43 1.88
C ALA A 33 -8.75 7.29 3.09
N ASP A 34 -9.66 8.00 3.73
CA ASP A 34 -9.36 8.86 4.88
C ASP A 34 -9.53 8.14 6.22
N THR A 35 -9.31 6.81 6.25
CA THR A 35 -9.50 5.99 7.46
C THR A 35 -8.18 5.58 8.10
N ASN A 36 -8.26 5.09 9.35
CA ASN A 36 -7.12 4.49 10.05
C ASN A 36 -6.88 3.01 9.67
N LYS A 37 -7.58 2.48 8.66
CA LYS A 37 -7.43 1.08 8.26
C LYS A 37 -6.25 0.95 7.31
N PRO A 38 -5.30 0.02 7.56
CA PRO A 38 -4.28 -0.30 6.59
C PRO A 38 -4.92 -0.81 5.30
N SER A 39 -4.33 -0.40 4.19
CA SER A 39 -4.53 -1.08 2.93
C SER A 39 -3.76 -2.40 2.98
N ILE A 40 -4.45 -3.50 3.29
CA ILE A 40 -3.83 -4.84 3.30
C ILE A 40 -3.57 -5.29 1.86
N LEU A 41 -4.53 -5.05 0.96
CA LEU A 41 -4.37 -5.27 -0.46
C LEU A 41 -4.83 -4.04 -1.23
N SER A 42 -4.00 -3.55 -2.15
CA SER A 42 -4.46 -2.63 -3.17
C SER A 42 -4.43 -3.26 -4.55
N PHE A 43 -5.34 -2.81 -5.41
CA PHE A 43 -5.41 -3.25 -6.79
C PHE A 43 -5.38 -2.06 -7.75
N LEU A 44 -4.96 -2.32 -8.99
CA LEU A 44 -5.07 -1.36 -10.08
C LEU A 44 -5.28 -2.10 -11.39
N SER A 45 -6.27 -1.67 -12.15
CA SER A 45 -6.29 -1.84 -13.60
C SER A 45 -5.51 -0.66 -14.19
N PRO A 46 -4.28 -0.88 -14.69
CA PRO A 46 -3.40 0.19 -15.14
C PRO A 46 -4.04 1.04 -16.24
N ALA A 47 -3.51 2.23 -16.48
CA ALA A 47 -4.02 3.07 -17.55
C ALA A 47 -3.49 2.57 -18.89
N ALA A 48 -4.34 2.57 -19.92
CA ALA A 48 -3.93 2.17 -21.28
C ALA A 48 -3.30 3.33 -22.05
N ASP A 49 -3.60 4.57 -21.68
CA ASP A 49 -3.13 5.81 -22.31
C ASP A 49 -3.29 7.00 -21.35
N THR A 50 -2.85 8.18 -21.79
CA THR A 50 -2.95 9.45 -21.03
C THR A 50 -4.39 9.88 -20.73
N ASN A 51 -5.36 9.44 -21.54
CA ASN A 51 -6.78 9.74 -21.34
C ASN A 51 -7.45 8.75 -20.38
N LYS A 52 -6.70 7.74 -19.91
CA LYS A 52 -7.20 6.66 -19.06
C LYS A 52 -8.38 5.95 -19.76
N SER A 53 -8.26 5.69 -21.06
CA SER A 53 -9.34 5.06 -21.83
C SER A 53 -9.73 3.69 -21.25
N GLU A 54 -11.04 3.43 -21.16
CA GLU A 54 -11.61 2.15 -20.74
C GLU A 54 -11.60 1.14 -21.90
N THR A 55 -10.40 0.74 -22.34
CA THR A 55 -10.24 -0.28 -23.38
C THR A 55 -10.82 -1.63 -22.93
N ASN A 56 -11.10 -2.53 -23.86
CA ASN A 56 -11.61 -3.87 -23.54
C ASN A 56 -10.71 -4.62 -22.56
N SER A 57 -9.39 -4.49 -22.72
CA SER A 57 -8.42 -5.08 -21.80
C SER A 57 -8.51 -4.46 -20.41
N ARG A 58 -8.71 -3.14 -20.31
CA ARG A 58 -8.81 -2.43 -19.03
C ARG A 58 -10.10 -2.79 -18.31
N ILE A 59 -11.23 -2.77 -19.01
CA ILE A 59 -12.54 -3.22 -18.51
C ILE A 59 -12.46 -4.67 -18.01
N THR A 60 -11.75 -5.54 -18.73
CA THR A 60 -11.55 -6.93 -18.32
C THR A 60 -10.81 -7.01 -16.98
N SER A 61 -9.71 -6.29 -16.82
CA SER A 61 -8.97 -6.21 -15.55
C SER A 61 -9.84 -5.63 -14.42
N MET A 62 -10.59 -4.55 -14.68
CA MET A 62 -11.51 -3.95 -13.70
C MET A 62 -12.53 -4.96 -13.19
N LYS A 63 -13.15 -5.74 -14.08
CA LYS A 63 -14.13 -6.77 -13.71
C LYS A 63 -13.52 -7.88 -12.86
N VAL A 64 -12.31 -8.34 -13.21
CA VAL A 64 -11.62 -9.36 -12.41
C VAL A 64 -11.25 -8.80 -11.03
N ILE A 65 -10.75 -7.56 -10.94
CA ILE A 65 -10.48 -6.89 -9.66
C ILE A 65 -11.75 -6.74 -8.82
N SER A 66 -12.87 -6.35 -9.43
CA SER A 66 -14.16 -6.28 -8.74
C SER A 66 -14.62 -7.65 -8.22
N SER A 67 -14.35 -8.72 -8.95
CA SER A 67 -14.59 -10.09 -8.47
C SER A 67 -13.74 -10.42 -7.24
N ILE A 68 -12.45 -10.04 -7.23
CA ILE A 68 -11.56 -10.22 -6.08
C ILE A 68 -12.09 -9.44 -4.87
N ASN A 69 -12.42 -8.16 -5.07
CA ASN A 69 -12.93 -7.31 -4.00
C ASN A 69 -14.23 -7.85 -3.41
N LYS A 70 -15.16 -8.30 -4.24
CA LYS A 70 -16.43 -8.89 -3.78
C LYS A 70 -16.21 -10.06 -2.82
N GLU A 71 -15.32 -10.98 -3.16
CA GLU A 71 -15.03 -12.16 -2.34
C GLU A 71 -14.23 -11.79 -1.08
N LEU A 72 -13.11 -11.07 -1.24
CA LEU A 72 -12.19 -10.80 -0.14
C LEU A 72 -12.68 -9.74 0.86
N ASN A 73 -13.60 -8.85 0.46
CA ASN A 73 -14.15 -7.86 1.38
C ASN A 73 -14.97 -8.51 2.52
N SER A 74 -15.38 -9.78 2.37
CA SER A 74 -15.95 -10.57 3.48
C SER A 74 -14.90 -11.02 4.52
N LEU A 75 -13.62 -11.12 4.11
CA LEU A 75 -12.51 -11.60 4.93
C LEU A 75 -11.70 -10.46 5.56
N ILE A 76 -11.53 -9.35 4.82
CA ILE A 76 -10.72 -8.18 5.22
C ILE A 76 -11.50 -6.87 4.99
N LYS A 77 -12.68 -6.78 5.59
CA LYS A 77 -13.65 -5.71 5.34
C LYS A 77 -13.07 -4.30 5.55
N GLY A 78 -13.02 -3.54 4.46
CA GLY A 78 -12.53 -2.16 4.46
C GLY A 78 -11.01 -2.01 4.50
N HIS A 79 -10.27 -3.07 4.17
CA HIS A 79 -8.81 -3.06 4.01
C HIS A 79 -8.35 -3.30 2.57
N ILE A 80 -9.29 -3.22 1.63
CA ILE A 80 -9.03 -3.29 0.19
C ILE A 80 -9.13 -1.87 -0.38
N SER A 81 -8.15 -1.49 -1.19
CA SER A 81 -8.15 -0.20 -1.88
C SER A 81 -7.73 -0.29 -3.35
N ARG A 82 -7.81 0.85 -4.03
CA ARG A 82 -7.37 1.05 -5.41
C ARG A 82 -6.20 2.03 -5.45
N TYR A 83 -5.20 1.78 -6.30
CA TYR A 83 -4.15 2.78 -6.57
C TYR A 83 -4.61 3.83 -7.57
N LYS A 84 -3.98 5.00 -7.51
CA LYS A 84 -4.13 6.02 -8.56
C LYS A 84 -3.64 5.47 -9.90
N ASP A 85 -4.39 5.74 -10.94
CA ASP A 85 -4.20 5.21 -12.29
C ASP A 85 -3.50 6.22 -13.21
N ASP A 86 -2.49 6.91 -12.70
CA ASP A 86 -1.71 7.85 -13.49
C ASP A 86 -0.86 7.11 -14.52
N TYR A 87 -1.03 7.49 -15.79
CA TYR A 87 -0.39 6.80 -16.91
C TYR A 87 1.10 7.14 -17.00
N ASN A 88 1.93 6.11 -17.02
CA ASN A 88 3.34 6.18 -17.34
C ASN A 88 3.70 5.04 -18.32
N PRO A 89 3.98 5.35 -19.62
CA PRO A 89 4.30 4.32 -20.61
C PRO A 89 5.56 3.51 -20.30
N ASN A 90 6.40 3.98 -19.36
CA ASN A 90 7.60 3.28 -18.91
C ASN A 90 7.32 2.23 -17.82
N CYS A 91 6.12 2.22 -17.23
CA CYS A 91 5.70 1.21 -16.26
C CYS A 91 5.19 -0.03 -16.97
N VAL A 92 5.68 -1.21 -16.57
CA VAL A 92 5.30 -2.52 -17.16
C VAL A 92 3.78 -2.71 -17.21
N GLY A 93 3.07 -2.32 -16.14
CA GLY A 93 1.62 -2.42 -16.04
C GLY A 93 0.91 -1.67 -17.17
N ASP A 94 1.19 -0.37 -17.31
CA ASP A 94 0.60 0.48 -18.35
C ASP A 94 1.05 0.07 -19.75
N THR A 95 2.32 -0.32 -19.92
CA THR A 95 2.82 -0.83 -21.21
C THR A 95 2.01 -2.06 -21.65
N PHE A 96 1.82 -3.07 -20.80
CA PHE A 96 1.09 -4.27 -21.19
C PHE A 96 -0.41 -4.03 -21.36
N GLN A 97 -0.97 -3.13 -20.55
CA GLN A 97 -2.35 -2.69 -20.70
C GLN A 97 -2.59 -1.95 -22.04
N SER A 98 -1.68 -1.07 -22.44
CA SER A 98 -1.73 -0.34 -23.72
C SER A 98 -1.57 -1.25 -24.95
N LEU A 99 -0.89 -2.39 -24.80
CA LEU A 99 -0.82 -3.45 -25.83
C LEU A 99 -2.08 -4.32 -25.89
N ASN A 100 -3.14 -3.90 -25.19
CA ASN A 100 -4.44 -4.55 -25.13
C ASN A 100 -4.43 -5.94 -24.46
N THR A 101 -3.48 -6.20 -23.56
CA THR A 101 -3.50 -7.36 -22.67
C THR A 101 -4.05 -6.97 -21.31
N PRO A 102 -5.15 -7.59 -20.83
CA PRO A 102 -5.66 -7.38 -19.49
C PRO A 102 -4.55 -7.52 -18.44
N THR A 103 -4.18 -6.41 -17.82
CA THR A 103 -3.13 -6.36 -16.81
C THR A 103 -3.74 -5.98 -15.46
N LEU A 104 -3.41 -6.74 -14.42
CA LEU A 104 -3.87 -6.51 -13.06
C LEU A 104 -2.66 -6.28 -12.18
N LEU A 105 -2.65 -5.15 -11.48
CA LEU A 105 -1.63 -4.85 -10.49
C LEU A 105 -2.16 -5.19 -9.09
N PHE A 106 -1.34 -5.87 -8.31
CA PHE A 106 -1.60 -6.30 -6.95
C PHE A 106 -0.52 -5.73 -6.05
N GLU A 107 -0.91 -5.15 -4.91
CA GLU A 107 0.00 -4.53 -3.96
C GLU A 107 -0.25 -5.12 -2.58
N SER A 108 0.78 -5.72 -2.02
CA SER A 108 0.74 -6.41 -0.73
C SER A 108 1.16 -5.44 0.38
N GLY A 109 0.19 -5.02 1.20
CA GLY A 109 0.39 -4.01 2.22
C GLY A 109 0.66 -4.56 3.61
N HIS A 110 0.41 -3.72 4.60
CA HIS A 110 0.58 -4.08 6.01
C HIS A 110 -0.72 -4.60 6.59
N PHE A 111 -0.61 -5.55 7.51
CA PHE A 111 -1.68 -6.01 8.38
C PHE A 111 -1.28 -5.65 9.81
N ASP A 112 -2.24 -5.19 10.63
CA ASP A 112 -1.96 -4.67 11.97
C ASP A 112 -1.07 -5.63 12.79
N ASN A 113 0.07 -5.12 13.28
CA ASN A 113 1.08 -5.84 14.06
C ASN A 113 1.73 -7.05 13.36
N ASP A 114 1.66 -7.12 12.03
CA ASP A 114 2.24 -8.21 11.23
C ASP A 114 3.31 -7.70 10.28
N TYR A 115 4.43 -7.26 10.86
CA TYR A 115 5.60 -6.82 10.11
C TYR A 115 6.29 -7.93 9.32
N ASN A 116 6.03 -9.20 9.65
CA ASN A 116 6.47 -10.35 8.86
C ASN A 116 5.58 -10.62 7.64
N ARG A 117 4.44 -9.91 7.51
CA ARG A 117 3.49 -9.96 6.39
C ARG A 117 2.87 -11.34 6.14
N GLU A 118 2.72 -12.15 7.18
CA GLU A 118 2.17 -13.51 7.07
C GLU A 118 0.68 -13.50 6.68
N ASN A 119 -0.10 -12.59 7.27
CA ASN A 119 -1.51 -12.39 6.97
C ASN A 119 -1.68 -11.75 5.59
N THR A 120 -0.91 -10.71 5.26
CA THR A 120 -0.94 -10.13 3.91
C THR A 120 -0.63 -11.20 2.86
N ARG A 121 0.38 -12.04 3.08
CA ARG A 121 0.72 -13.15 2.16
C ARG A 121 -0.44 -14.13 1.99
N LYS A 122 -1.14 -14.48 3.08
CA LYS A 122 -2.35 -15.32 3.04
C LYS A 122 -3.45 -14.69 2.18
N TYR A 123 -3.78 -13.41 2.40
CA TYR A 123 -4.83 -12.74 1.64
C TYR A 123 -4.44 -12.48 0.18
N MET A 124 -3.15 -12.22 -0.10
CA MET A 124 -2.63 -12.15 -1.46
C MET A 124 -2.82 -13.50 -2.19
N CYS A 125 -2.53 -14.62 -1.52
CA CYS A 125 -2.79 -15.95 -2.07
C CYS A 125 -4.29 -16.15 -2.40
N PHE A 126 -5.19 -15.77 -1.49
CA PHE A 126 -6.63 -15.82 -1.75
C PHE A 126 -7.02 -14.91 -2.92
N ALA A 127 -6.45 -13.71 -3.03
CA ALA A 127 -6.72 -12.79 -4.15
C ALA A 127 -6.33 -13.41 -5.49
N LEU A 128 -5.14 -14.02 -5.56
CA LEU A 128 -4.65 -14.69 -6.77
C LEU A 128 -5.54 -15.88 -7.16
N ILE A 129 -5.92 -16.72 -6.19
CA ILE A 129 -6.81 -17.85 -6.43
C ILE A 129 -8.18 -17.37 -6.93
N THR A 130 -8.74 -16.33 -6.30
CA THR A 130 -10.01 -15.74 -6.73
C THR A 130 -9.92 -15.16 -8.14
N ALA A 131 -8.83 -14.46 -8.47
CA ALA A 131 -8.62 -13.91 -9.81
C ALA A 131 -8.58 -15.02 -10.87
N ILE A 132 -7.76 -16.05 -10.66
CA ILE A 132 -7.61 -17.19 -11.59
C ILE A 132 -8.92 -17.95 -11.73
N THR A 133 -9.62 -18.20 -10.62
CA THR A 133 -10.93 -18.88 -10.61
C THR A 133 -11.94 -18.07 -11.40
N SER A 134 -12.03 -16.76 -11.15
CA SER A 134 -12.96 -15.86 -11.85
C SER A 134 -12.71 -15.83 -13.35
N ILE A 135 -11.43 -15.80 -13.77
CA ILE A 135 -11.02 -15.86 -15.18
C ILE A 135 -11.42 -17.19 -15.82
N THR A 136 -11.02 -18.31 -15.23
CA THR A 136 -11.20 -19.67 -15.80
C THR A 136 -12.66 -20.09 -15.88
N THR A 137 -13.48 -19.65 -14.92
CA THR A 137 -14.93 -19.89 -14.90
C THR A 137 -15.74 -18.84 -15.68
N ASN A 138 -15.08 -17.78 -16.16
CA ASN A 138 -15.72 -16.61 -16.79
C ASN A 138 -16.71 -15.84 -15.90
N GLU A 139 -16.71 -16.05 -14.57
CA GLU A 139 -17.62 -15.38 -13.66
C GLU A 139 -17.43 -13.85 -13.64
N TYR A 140 -16.21 -13.36 -13.87
CA TYR A 140 -15.93 -11.92 -14.00
C TYR A 140 -16.79 -11.26 -15.10
N LYS A 141 -17.24 -11.98 -16.13
CA LYS A 141 -18.06 -11.42 -17.22
C LYS A 141 -19.41 -10.91 -16.72
N LYS A 142 -19.94 -11.50 -15.64
CA LYS A 142 -21.19 -11.11 -14.99
C LYS A 142 -21.05 -9.89 -14.07
N ILE A 143 -19.81 -9.49 -13.76
CA ILE A 143 -19.53 -8.33 -12.92
C ILE A 143 -19.64 -7.05 -13.75
N ASP A 144 -20.28 -6.03 -13.16
CA ASP A 144 -20.26 -4.68 -13.71
C ASP A 144 -18.87 -4.08 -13.45
N TYR A 145 -18.23 -3.56 -14.50
CA TYR A 145 -16.91 -2.96 -14.36
C TYR A 145 -16.97 -1.68 -13.51
N SER A 146 -18.13 -1.01 -13.43
CA SER A 146 -18.32 0.18 -12.61
C SER A 146 -18.10 -0.09 -11.11
N ASP A 147 -18.23 -1.34 -10.65
CA ASP A 147 -17.91 -1.75 -9.28
C ASP A 147 -16.46 -1.50 -8.90
N TYR A 148 -15.55 -1.44 -9.88
CA TYR A 148 -14.14 -1.15 -9.67
C TYR A 148 -13.93 0.24 -9.06
N TYR A 149 -14.73 1.23 -9.49
CA TYR A 149 -14.66 2.59 -8.98
C TYR A 149 -15.29 2.76 -7.59
N LYS A 150 -16.01 1.75 -7.10
CA LYS A 150 -16.53 1.71 -5.73
C LYS A 150 -15.45 1.28 -4.72
N ILE A 151 -14.32 0.75 -5.21
CA ILE A 151 -13.18 0.42 -4.36
C ILE A 151 -12.50 1.75 -3.95
N PRO A 152 -12.39 2.03 -2.64
CA PRO A 152 -11.79 3.28 -2.15
C PRO A 152 -10.33 3.40 -2.59
N GLU A 153 -9.87 4.61 -2.92
CA GLU A 153 -8.47 4.85 -3.24
C GLU A 153 -7.58 4.73 -2.00
N ASN A 154 -6.32 4.35 -2.18
CA ASN A 154 -5.35 4.37 -1.10
C ASN A 154 -4.82 5.80 -0.82
N THR A 155 -4.47 6.04 0.43
CA THR A 155 -3.82 7.27 0.90
C THR A 155 -2.56 6.90 1.70
N THR A 156 -1.83 7.89 2.20
CA THR A 156 -0.59 7.68 2.97
C THR A 156 -0.71 8.25 4.39
N TYR A 157 -1.84 7.96 5.05
CA TYR A 157 -2.20 8.52 6.34
C TYR A 157 -1.80 7.66 7.53
N LEU A 158 -1.20 6.49 7.31
CA LEU A 158 -0.67 5.65 8.38
C LEU A 158 0.81 5.92 8.64
N SER A 159 1.17 5.68 9.89
CA SER A 159 2.54 5.65 10.38
C SER A 159 2.74 4.42 11.25
N ASP A 160 3.98 3.95 11.41
CA ASP A 160 4.26 2.80 12.27
C ASP A 160 3.96 3.12 13.74
N ILE A 161 4.45 4.26 14.21
CA ILE A 161 4.10 4.81 15.51
C ILE A 161 3.66 6.25 15.36
N PHE A 162 2.48 6.57 15.91
CA PHE A 162 1.96 7.94 15.94
C PHE A 162 1.83 8.44 17.38
N LEU A 163 2.51 9.55 17.68
CA LEU A 163 2.47 10.17 19.00
C LEU A 163 1.70 11.49 18.92
N ARG A 164 0.56 11.56 19.61
CA ARG A 164 -0.24 12.78 19.69
C ARG A 164 0.21 13.67 20.83
N ASN A 165 0.13 14.98 20.61
CA ASN A 165 0.26 16.00 21.65
C ASN A 165 1.57 15.96 22.45
N VAL A 166 2.68 15.52 21.85
CA VAL A 166 3.99 15.46 22.51
C VAL A 166 4.44 16.86 22.91
N LEU A 167 4.75 17.08 24.20
CA LEU A 167 5.27 18.34 24.70
C LEU A 167 6.76 18.45 24.38
N ILE A 168 7.11 19.41 23.50
CA ILE A 168 8.45 19.64 23.00
C ILE A 168 9.02 20.95 23.54
N LYS A 169 10.29 20.92 23.96
CA LYS A 169 11.11 22.10 24.24
C LYS A 169 12.12 22.33 23.12
N ASN A 170 12.04 23.50 22.49
CA ASN A 170 12.97 23.96 21.48
C ASN A 170 13.59 25.30 21.90
N GLY A 171 14.76 25.24 22.55
CA GLY A 171 15.35 26.39 23.22
C GLY A 171 14.46 26.89 24.37
N ILE A 172 13.96 28.11 24.24
CA ILE A 172 13.03 28.75 25.21
C ILE A 172 11.55 28.50 24.88
N LYS A 173 11.24 27.97 23.68
CA LYS A 173 9.85 27.74 23.25
C LYS A 173 9.39 26.36 23.67
N GLU A 174 8.16 26.28 24.16
CA GLU A 174 7.50 25.05 24.55
C GLU A 174 6.16 24.95 23.80
N TYR A 175 5.89 23.81 23.17
CA TYR A 175 4.68 23.60 22.39
C TYR A 175 4.33 22.11 22.31
N ARG A 176 3.05 21.80 22.08
CA ARG A 176 2.59 20.44 21.78
C ARG A 176 2.56 20.21 20.27
N THR A 177 3.00 19.04 19.83
CA THR A 177 3.00 18.64 18.41
C THR A 177 2.75 17.15 18.26
N ASN A 178 2.30 16.73 17.08
CA ASN A 178 2.19 15.32 16.74
C ASN A 178 3.47 14.88 16.03
N ILE A 179 3.89 13.64 16.29
CA ILE A 179 5.11 13.04 15.74
C ILE A 179 4.74 11.72 15.08
N SER A 180 5.08 11.59 13.80
CA SER A 180 5.05 10.35 13.04
C SER A 180 6.42 9.70 13.07
N ILE A 181 6.47 8.44 13.48
CA ILE A 181 7.67 7.60 13.45
C ILE A 181 7.40 6.44 12.49
N MET A 182 8.38 6.17 11.63
CA MET A 182 8.36 5.13 10.61
C MET A 182 9.55 4.20 10.80
N TYR A 183 9.44 2.97 10.30
CA TYR A 183 10.56 2.04 10.24
C TYR A 183 11.19 2.02 8.84
N ASN A 184 12.52 1.96 8.81
CA ASN A 184 13.29 1.50 7.66
C ASN A 184 13.59 0.01 7.83
N GLU A 185 13.31 -0.78 6.80
CA GLU A 185 13.74 -2.17 6.73
C GLU A 185 15.21 -2.21 6.30
N VAL A 186 16.10 -2.61 7.21
CA VAL A 186 17.54 -2.67 6.98
C VAL A 186 18.02 -4.11 7.09
N LEU A 187 18.74 -4.61 6.08
CA LEU A 187 19.35 -5.94 6.13
C LEU A 187 20.60 -5.91 7.02
N ASP A 188 20.51 -6.54 8.17
CA ASP A 188 21.68 -6.93 8.95
C ASP A 188 22.29 -8.17 8.31
N LYS A 189 23.39 -7.95 7.58
CA LYS A 189 24.14 -9.01 6.89
C LYS A 189 24.77 -10.02 7.85
N SER A 190 25.09 -9.61 9.08
CA SER A 190 25.75 -10.48 10.06
C SER A 190 24.75 -11.46 10.69
N ALA A 191 23.56 -10.98 11.02
CA ALA A 191 22.48 -11.80 11.55
C ALA A 191 21.65 -12.48 10.44
N ASN A 192 21.83 -12.06 9.18
CA ASN A 192 21.00 -12.42 8.03
C ASN A 192 19.50 -12.20 8.30
N LYS A 193 19.18 -11.02 8.84
CA LYS A 193 17.81 -10.64 9.25
C LYS A 193 17.50 -9.21 8.83
N ILE A 194 16.22 -8.95 8.61
CA ILE A 194 15.72 -7.58 8.48
C ILE A 194 15.54 -6.99 9.89
N ILE A 195 16.08 -5.80 10.10
CA ILE A 195 15.91 -4.99 11.29
C ILE A 195 15.03 -3.79 10.92
N LEU A 196 14.10 -3.44 11.80
CA LEU A 196 13.27 -2.25 11.67
C LEU A 196 13.91 -1.10 12.44
N GLU A 197 14.56 -0.18 11.72
CA GLU A 197 15.17 1.00 12.31
C GLU A 197 14.17 2.17 12.32
N PRO A 198 13.74 2.65 13.51
CA PRO A 198 12.81 3.77 13.58
C PRO A 198 13.47 5.07 13.16
N PHE A 199 12.69 5.96 12.55
CA PHE A 199 13.05 7.35 12.29
C PHE A 199 11.83 8.26 12.39
N ILE A 200 12.05 9.53 12.75
CA ILE A 200 10.97 10.53 12.74
C ILE A 200 10.72 10.95 11.28
N ASP A 201 9.55 10.59 10.75
CA ASP A 201 9.14 10.95 9.39
C ASP A 201 8.59 12.38 9.33
N LYS A 202 7.64 12.71 10.22
CA LYS A 202 6.94 14.00 10.21
C LYS A 202 6.72 14.53 11.63
N LYS A 203 6.70 15.86 11.75
CA LYS A 203 6.32 16.59 12.97
C LYS A 203 5.34 17.72 12.59
N GLY A 204 4.29 17.94 13.37
CA GLY A 204 3.37 19.05 13.13
C GLY A 204 1.95 18.80 13.62
N LEU A 205 0.96 19.37 12.91
CA LEU A 205 -0.46 19.18 13.23
C LEU A 205 -0.99 17.80 12.81
N LEU A 206 -0.52 17.26 11.68
CA LEU A 206 -0.79 15.89 11.21
C LEU A 206 -2.26 15.43 11.38
N ARG A 207 -3.22 16.30 11.02
CA ARG A 207 -4.65 16.16 11.39
C ARG A 207 -5.30 14.88 10.87
N ASN A 208 -4.86 14.38 9.72
CA ASN A 208 -5.43 13.22 9.05
C ASN A 208 -4.54 11.98 9.20
N MET A 209 -3.59 11.97 10.15
CA MET A 209 -2.69 10.84 10.35
C MET A 209 -3.08 9.96 11.54
N PHE A 210 -2.78 8.69 11.38
CA PHE A 210 -3.02 7.60 12.32
C PHE A 210 -1.74 6.76 12.49
N GLY A 211 -1.65 6.06 13.61
CA GLY A 211 -0.60 5.07 13.84
C GLY A 211 -1.13 3.64 13.80
N HIS A 212 -0.33 2.69 13.30
CA HIS A 212 -0.50 1.26 13.61
C HIS A 212 -0.41 1.05 15.12
N PHE A 213 0.53 1.75 15.74
CA PHE A 213 0.59 1.96 17.18
C PHE A 213 0.44 3.46 17.50
N GLU A 214 -0.47 3.81 18.41
CA GLU A 214 -0.78 5.21 18.71
C GLU A 214 -0.84 5.50 20.22
N ILE A 215 -0.18 6.59 20.64
CA ILE A 215 -0.19 7.08 22.03
C ILE A 215 -0.52 8.57 22.05
N ASP A 216 -1.39 9.00 22.96
CA ASP A 216 -1.69 10.42 23.20
C ASP A 216 -1.05 10.95 24.50
N PHE A 217 -0.20 11.97 24.36
CA PHE A 217 0.50 12.65 25.45
C PHE A 217 -0.28 13.85 26.05
N ASN A 218 -1.56 14.05 25.71
CA ASN A 218 -2.32 15.22 26.14
C ASN A 218 -2.31 15.44 27.67
N ASN A 219 -2.43 14.35 28.45
CA ASN A 219 -2.37 14.38 29.92
C ASN A 219 -0.96 14.12 30.49
N ASN A 220 0.05 14.04 29.62
CA ASN A 220 1.43 13.82 30.00
C ASN A 220 2.19 15.17 29.98
N ASN A 221 2.80 15.52 31.11
CA ASN A 221 3.60 16.74 31.26
C ASN A 221 5.10 16.50 31.02
N LYS A 222 5.49 15.28 30.65
CA LYS A 222 6.86 14.97 30.28
C LYS A 222 7.24 15.76 29.04
N MET A 223 8.27 16.58 29.19
CA MET A 223 8.78 17.44 28.14
C MET A 223 10.03 16.81 27.51
N PHE A 224 10.03 16.75 26.18
CA PHE A 224 11.15 16.22 25.40
C PHE A 224 11.93 17.36 24.74
N LYS A 225 13.26 17.29 24.76
CA LYS A 225 14.13 18.25 24.06
C LYS A 225 14.10 17.95 22.56
N ASN A 226 13.97 18.98 21.72
CA ASN A 226 14.10 18.86 20.28
C ASN A 226 15.57 18.89 19.86
N ASP A 227 16.27 17.78 20.10
CA ASP A 227 17.66 17.53 19.72
C ASP A 227 17.81 16.20 18.98
N ASP A 228 19.05 15.82 18.64
CA ASP A 228 19.34 14.58 17.90
C ASP A 228 18.95 13.31 18.67
N ASN A 229 18.76 13.39 19.99
CA ASN A 229 18.33 12.27 20.82
C ASN A 229 16.80 12.20 21.01
N LEU A 230 16.03 13.09 20.38
CA LEU A 230 14.57 13.13 20.52
C LEU A 230 13.93 11.76 20.26
N LEU A 231 14.30 11.09 19.16
CA LEU A 231 13.75 9.78 18.82
C LEU A 231 13.99 8.75 19.93
N ASN A 232 15.25 8.57 20.34
CA ASN A 232 15.62 7.61 21.39
C ASN A 232 14.91 7.91 22.72
N ASN A 233 14.73 9.19 23.04
CA ASN A 233 14.01 9.59 24.24
C ASN A 233 12.51 9.29 24.12
N LEU A 234 11.90 9.47 22.95
CA LEU A 234 10.51 9.10 22.72
C LEU A 234 10.32 7.60 22.85
N LEU A 235 11.12 6.79 22.15
CA LEU A 235 11.01 5.32 22.13
C LEU A 235 11.08 4.68 23.52
N LYS A 236 11.86 5.24 24.45
CA LYS A 236 11.92 4.80 25.87
C LYS A 236 10.61 4.99 26.66
N HIS A 237 9.59 5.62 26.07
CA HIS A 237 8.32 5.95 26.72
C HIS A 237 7.11 5.38 25.98
N ILE A 238 7.36 4.46 25.04
CA ILE A 238 6.37 3.87 24.14
C ILE A 238 6.15 2.38 24.49
N ASP A 239 6.71 1.90 25.62
CA ASP A 239 6.58 0.52 26.12
C ASP A 239 5.13 0.02 26.19
#